data_AF-A0A8B9MV68-F1
#
_entry.id   AF-A0A8B9MV68-F1
#
_cell.length_a   1.000
_cell.length_b   1.000
_cell.length_c   1.000
_cell.angle_alpha   90.00
_cell.angle_beta   90.00
_cell.angle_gamma   90.00
#
_symmetry.space_group_name_H-M   'P 1'
#
loop_
_entity.id
_entity.type
_entity.pdbx_description
1 polymer ?
#
loop_
_entity_poly.entity_id
_entity_poly.type
_entity_poly.pdbx_seq_one_letter_code
_entity_poly.pdbx_strand_id
1 'polypeptide(L)'
;GGRNPRAGARAAAGTFGTEPGPEVVDGARGGADRKCRPGLAWPGPARPGPAEPSRPRTGPGSFPGTKFGPGRARLGSRPAPVPSRPPGSPPLPGPPQRCHEGETEERFHRLLRGVSGRAALRPAAARPVQKAELVRLSQTLLHVRALHWVVVEDAAAPTALVGGLLAASGVPFTHLNVETPPERRRRPGDPPWLRPRGVEQRNRALQWLRETRAPGESGVVYFADDDNTYSLRLFEEMRSTRGVAVWPVGLVGGLRFERPLVVGGRVVGFHTAWKPERPFPLDMAGFAVGLPLLLARPAARFDPQAERGYLESSLLGGLVSPAELEPKADNCTQVLVWHTRTEKPKLRQEEQLQREGRGSDPHIEDQAGAAKGK
;
A
#
# COMPACT_ATOMS: atom_id res chain seq x y z
N GLY A 1 57.79 -17.24 34.64
CA GLY A 1 56.53 -17.85 35.11
C GLY A 1 55.78 -18.34 33.90
N GLY A 2 55.52 -19.64 33.80
CA GLY A 2 54.15 -20.17 33.81
C GLY A 2 53.66 -20.41 32.38
N ARG A 3 53.85 -21.62 31.82
CA ARG A 3 52.87 -22.74 31.77
C ARG A 3 51.65 -22.36 30.89
N ASN A 4 51.18 -23.13 29.91
CA ASN A 4 51.31 -24.56 29.59
C ASN A 4 50.72 -24.80 28.16
N PRO A 5 50.56 -26.02 27.62
CA PRO A 5 51.20 -26.36 26.34
C PRO A 5 50.28 -27.02 25.28
N ARG A 6 50.89 -27.25 24.12
CA ARG A 6 50.81 -28.39 23.17
C ARG A 6 49.59 -29.34 23.14
N ALA A 7 49.23 -29.60 21.88
CA ALA A 7 49.13 -30.90 21.20
C ALA A 7 47.76 -31.57 21.03
N GLY A 8 47.56 -32.10 19.81
CA GLY A 8 46.51 -33.06 19.49
C GLY A 8 46.23 -33.20 18.00
N ALA A 9 47.18 -33.73 17.23
CA ALA A 9 46.93 -34.22 15.86
C ALA A 9 46.36 -35.64 15.90
N ARG A 10 45.37 -35.96 15.06
CA ARG A 10 45.37 -37.09 14.10
C ARG A 10 43.99 -37.34 13.47
N ALA A 11 44.07 -37.78 12.22
CA ALA A 11 43.00 -38.19 11.33
C ALA A 11 42.78 -39.72 11.34
N ALA A 12 41.57 -40.15 10.95
CA ALA A 12 41.20 -41.39 10.22
C ALA A 12 39.65 -41.45 10.22
N ALA A 13 38.90 -41.43 9.12
CA ALA A 13 38.77 -42.35 7.98
C ALA A 13 37.95 -43.63 8.27
N GLY A 14 36.89 -43.83 7.46
CA GLY A 14 36.11 -45.08 7.29
C GLY A 14 34.75 -45.14 8.03
N THR A 15 33.61 -45.62 7.53
CA THR A 15 33.03 -45.98 6.21
C THR A 15 31.67 -46.66 6.52
N PHE A 16 30.61 -46.29 5.78
CA PHE A 16 29.44 -47.09 5.33
C PHE A 16 28.57 -47.98 6.26
N GLY A 17 27.24 -47.89 6.03
CA GLY A 17 26.23 -48.92 6.34
C GLY A 17 24.85 -48.31 6.67
N THR A 18 24.05 -47.86 5.70
CA THR A 18 22.87 -48.54 5.10
C THR A 18 21.73 -48.91 6.07
N GLU A 19 20.56 -48.32 5.80
CA GLU A 19 19.22 -48.63 6.36
C GLU A 19 18.80 -50.11 6.13
N PRO A 20 17.76 -50.57 6.85
CA PRO A 20 16.45 -50.64 6.19
C PRO A 20 15.25 -50.32 7.12
N GLY A 21 14.24 -49.62 6.58
CA GLY A 21 12.82 -49.85 6.94
C GLY A 21 12.20 -50.90 5.99
N PRO A 22 10.87 -51.14 5.95
CA PRO A 22 9.78 -50.56 6.77
C PRO A 22 8.90 -51.65 7.42
N GLU A 23 8.03 -51.28 8.36
CA GLU A 23 6.89 -52.12 8.76
C GLU A 23 5.57 -51.33 8.66
N VAL A 24 4.66 -51.91 7.90
CA VAL A 24 3.30 -51.47 7.59
C VAL A 24 2.35 -52.26 8.46
N VAL A 25 1.44 -51.60 9.18
CA VAL A 25 0.20 -52.24 9.67
C VAL A 25 -0.97 -51.30 9.42
N ASP A 26 -1.93 -51.83 8.64
CA ASP A 26 -3.22 -51.28 8.28
C ASP A 26 -4.20 -51.20 9.48
N GLY A 27 -5.15 -50.25 9.43
CA GLY A 27 -6.15 -50.11 10.49
C GLY A 27 -7.24 -49.04 10.33
N ALA A 28 -7.93 -49.02 9.18
CA ALA A 28 -9.36 -48.73 9.01
C ALA A 28 -10.02 -47.37 9.43
N ARG A 29 -10.60 -46.74 8.37
CA ARG A 29 -11.96 -46.16 8.23
C ARG A 29 -12.31 -44.79 8.85
N GLY A 30 -12.67 -43.87 7.96
CA GLY A 30 -13.53 -42.72 8.25
C GLY A 30 -13.51 -41.68 7.13
N GLY A 31 -14.29 -41.90 6.06
CA GLY A 31 -14.32 -41.04 4.88
C GLY A 31 -15.06 -39.71 5.07
N ALA A 32 -14.61 -38.70 4.33
CA ALA A 32 -15.43 -37.60 3.81
C ALA A 32 -14.67 -36.88 2.69
N ASP A 33 -14.68 -37.47 1.49
CA ASP A 33 -14.30 -36.79 0.25
C ASP A 33 -15.29 -35.66 -0.04
N ARG A 34 -14.89 -34.40 0.14
CA ARG A 34 -15.57 -33.24 -0.47
C ARG A 34 -14.72 -32.70 -1.60
N LYS A 35 -14.93 -33.26 -2.79
CA LYS A 35 -14.57 -32.63 -4.07
C LYS A 35 -15.38 -31.36 -4.26
N CYS A 36 -14.79 -30.20 -3.99
CA CYS A 36 -15.29 -28.94 -4.56
C CYS A 36 -14.72 -28.79 -5.97
N ARG A 37 -15.58 -28.94 -6.99
CA ARG A 37 -15.29 -28.49 -8.36
C ARG A 37 -15.16 -26.95 -8.37
N PRO A 38 -14.25 -26.37 -9.16
CA PRO A 38 -14.26 -24.94 -9.43
C PRO A 38 -15.35 -24.62 -10.47
N GLY A 39 -16.29 -23.77 -10.11
CA GLY A 39 -17.28 -23.22 -11.02
C GLY A 39 -17.36 -21.71 -10.80
N LEU A 40 -16.78 -20.95 -11.73
CA LEU A 40 -17.21 -19.63 -12.23
C LEU A 40 -16.08 -19.05 -13.08
N ALA A 41 -16.09 -19.42 -14.36
CA ALA A 41 -15.34 -18.71 -15.39
C ALA A 41 -16.06 -17.38 -15.67
N TRP A 42 -15.33 -16.27 -15.53
CA TRP A 42 -15.78 -14.97 -16.01
C TRP A 42 -15.64 -14.90 -17.54
N PRO A 43 -16.60 -14.28 -18.26
CA PRO A 43 -16.57 -14.20 -19.71
C PRO A 43 -15.39 -13.33 -20.17
N GLY A 44 -14.50 -13.91 -20.98
CA GLY A 44 -13.42 -13.18 -21.64
C GLY A 44 -13.97 -12.21 -22.69
N PRO A 45 -13.22 -11.13 -23.02
CA PRO A 45 -13.64 -10.15 -24.02
C PRO A 45 -13.73 -10.78 -25.42
N ALA A 46 -14.81 -10.46 -26.12
CA ALA A 46 -15.11 -10.93 -27.46
C ALA A 46 -13.99 -10.57 -28.46
N ARG A 47 -13.63 -11.53 -29.32
CA ARG A 47 -12.73 -11.31 -30.45
C ARG A 47 -13.38 -10.35 -31.47
N PRO A 48 -12.65 -9.37 -32.04
CA PRO A 48 -13.18 -8.58 -33.14
C PRO A 48 -13.27 -9.45 -34.40
N GLY A 49 -14.43 -9.39 -35.08
CA GLY A 49 -14.66 -10.02 -36.38
C GLY A 49 -13.86 -9.36 -37.51
N PRO A 50 -13.72 -10.02 -38.67
CA PRO A 50 -12.89 -9.54 -39.76
C PRO A 50 -13.50 -8.30 -40.44
N ALA A 51 -12.61 -7.39 -40.86
CA ALA A 51 -12.92 -6.16 -41.58
C ALA A 51 -13.23 -6.45 -43.06
N GLU A 52 -14.29 -5.84 -43.59
CA GLU A 52 -14.54 -5.72 -45.03
C GLU A 52 -14.13 -4.33 -45.56
N PRO A 53 -13.63 -4.21 -46.80
CA PRO A 53 -13.04 -2.98 -47.32
C PRO A 53 -14.01 -2.08 -48.12
N SER A 54 -13.88 -0.78 -47.81
CA SER A 54 -13.90 0.42 -48.68
C SER A 54 -15.04 0.71 -49.66
N ARG A 55 -15.54 1.97 -49.61
CA ARG A 55 -15.71 2.87 -50.78
C ARG A 55 -15.84 4.35 -50.35
N PRO A 56 -15.51 5.33 -51.24
CA PRO A 56 -15.10 6.68 -50.83
C PRO A 56 -16.09 7.83 -51.14
N ARG A 57 -15.87 8.95 -50.40
CA ARG A 57 -16.11 10.39 -50.68
C ARG A 57 -17.52 10.91 -51.04
N THR A 58 -17.99 11.94 -50.31
CA THR A 58 -18.20 13.34 -50.80
C THR A 58 -18.72 14.31 -49.71
N GLY A 59 -18.06 15.47 -49.56
CA GLY A 59 -18.66 16.83 -49.41
C GLY A 59 -19.31 17.29 -48.08
N PRO A 60 -19.05 18.52 -47.59
CA PRO A 60 -19.70 19.09 -46.41
C PRO A 60 -20.97 19.88 -46.77
N GLY A 61 -22.05 19.67 -46.02
CA GLY A 61 -23.31 20.41 -46.14
C GLY A 61 -23.71 21.06 -44.81
N SER A 62 -23.85 22.37 -44.84
CA SER A 62 -24.29 23.29 -43.78
C SER A 62 -25.78 23.16 -43.42
N PHE A 63 -26.09 23.27 -42.11
CA PHE A 63 -27.23 23.90 -41.36
C PHE A 63 -28.65 24.01 -42.01
N PRO A 64 -29.78 24.16 -41.26
CA PRO A 64 -29.93 24.70 -39.90
C PRO A 64 -30.93 23.96 -38.98
N GLY A 65 -31.10 24.49 -37.76
CA GLY A 65 -31.81 23.85 -36.66
C GLY A 65 -33.33 24.01 -36.62
N THR A 66 -33.90 23.36 -35.62
CA THR A 66 -35.31 23.49 -35.23
C THR A 66 -35.42 23.58 -33.71
N LYS A 67 -35.91 24.74 -33.27
CA LYS A 67 -36.47 24.99 -31.95
C LYS A 67 -37.80 24.23 -31.82
N PHE A 68 -38.06 23.59 -30.69
CA PHE A 68 -39.43 23.38 -30.20
C PHE A 68 -39.46 23.61 -28.69
N GLY A 69 -40.43 24.44 -28.27
CA GLY A 69 -40.66 24.87 -26.89
C GLY A 69 -41.42 23.86 -26.03
N PRO A 70 -41.77 24.23 -24.78
CA PRO A 70 -42.09 23.30 -23.71
C PRO A 70 -43.58 22.91 -23.71
N GLY A 71 -43.85 21.60 -23.66
CA GLY A 71 -45.18 21.00 -23.55
C GLY A 71 -45.43 20.38 -22.18
N ARG A 72 -46.54 20.79 -21.57
CA ARG A 72 -46.99 20.51 -20.19
C ARG A 72 -47.20 19.03 -19.84
N ALA A 73 -47.05 18.78 -18.54
CA ALA A 73 -47.43 17.57 -17.81
C ALA A 73 -48.92 17.18 -17.96
N ARG A 74 -49.19 15.88 -17.98
CA ARG A 74 -50.46 15.27 -17.54
C ARG A 74 -50.18 13.99 -16.74
N LEU A 75 -50.81 13.92 -15.57
CA LEU A 75 -50.90 12.76 -14.69
C LEU A 75 -51.77 11.65 -15.31
N GLY A 76 -51.44 10.40 -14.96
CA GLY A 76 -52.44 9.39 -14.61
C GLY A 76 -52.78 8.35 -15.68
N SER A 77 -52.13 7.19 -15.62
CA SER A 77 -52.68 5.93 -16.15
C SER A 77 -52.14 4.73 -15.36
N ARG A 78 -53.08 3.96 -14.80
CA ARG A 78 -52.90 2.72 -14.01
C ARG A 78 -52.14 1.63 -14.79
N PRO A 79 -51.38 0.74 -14.13
CA PRO A 79 -50.78 -0.41 -14.80
C PRO A 79 -51.81 -1.53 -15.05
N ALA A 80 -51.66 -2.20 -16.18
CA ALA A 80 -52.47 -3.34 -16.64
C ALA A 80 -52.22 -4.61 -15.79
N PRO A 81 -53.17 -5.56 -15.71
CA PRO A 81 -53.03 -6.79 -14.92
C PRO A 81 -52.05 -7.78 -15.57
N VAL A 82 -51.30 -8.49 -14.72
CA VAL A 82 -50.34 -9.55 -15.07
C VAL A 82 -51.10 -10.84 -15.44
N PRO A 83 -50.72 -11.58 -16.50
CA PRO A 83 -51.38 -12.84 -16.83
C PRO A 83 -51.02 -13.95 -15.83
N SER A 84 -52.03 -14.70 -15.39
CA SER A 84 -51.91 -15.85 -14.50
C SER A 84 -51.26 -17.07 -15.19
N ARG A 85 -50.38 -17.75 -14.45
CA ARG A 85 -49.58 -18.92 -14.89
C ARG A 85 -50.48 -20.16 -15.10
N PRO A 86 -50.24 -21.01 -16.13
CA PRO A 86 -51.00 -22.24 -16.33
C PRO A 86 -50.68 -23.32 -15.28
N PRO A 87 -51.63 -24.23 -14.95
CA PRO A 87 -51.46 -25.23 -13.91
C PRO A 87 -50.47 -26.32 -14.33
N GLY A 88 -49.50 -26.65 -13.46
CA GLY A 88 -48.53 -27.74 -13.67
C GLY A 88 -47.05 -27.35 -13.63
N SER A 89 -46.69 -26.11 -13.31
CA SER A 89 -45.28 -25.73 -13.12
C SER A 89 -44.76 -26.12 -11.73
N PRO A 90 -43.53 -26.67 -11.59
CA PRO A 90 -42.95 -26.97 -10.29
C PRO A 90 -42.75 -25.68 -9.47
N PRO A 91 -42.81 -25.75 -8.12
CA PRO A 91 -42.67 -24.59 -7.27
C PRO A 91 -41.28 -23.96 -7.47
N LEU A 92 -41.25 -22.63 -7.51
CA LEU A 92 -39.99 -21.89 -7.50
C LEU A 92 -39.26 -22.21 -6.18
N PRO A 93 -37.93 -22.39 -6.20
CA PRO A 93 -37.18 -22.52 -4.96
C PRO A 93 -37.44 -21.27 -4.10
N GLY A 94 -37.86 -21.48 -2.85
CA GLY A 94 -38.04 -20.40 -1.89
C GLY A 94 -36.75 -19.58 -1.75
N PRO A 95 -36.84 -18.31 -1.31
CA PRO A 95 -35.66 -17.51 -1.04
C PRO A 95 -34.72 -18.32 -0.13
N PRO A 96 -33.40 -18.34 -0.39
CA PRO A 96 -32.48 -19.10 0.44
C PRO A 96 -32.69 -18.68 1.88
N GLN A 97 -32.94 -19.66 2.75
CA GLN A 97 -32.96 -19.43 4.19
C GLN A 97 -31.68 -18.70 4.54
N ARG A 98 -31.84 -17.53 5.14
CA ARG A 98 -30.76 -16.70 5.66
C ARG A 98 -29.98 -17.60 6.62
N CYS A 99 -28.87 -18.18 6.16
CA CYS A 99 -27.88 -18.72 7.05
C CYS A 99 -27.56 -17.59 8.03
N HIS A 100 -27.52 -17.89 9.31
CA HIS A 100 -27.09 -16.95 10.33
C HIS A 100 -25.69 -16.42 9.97
N GLU A 101 -25.62 -15.29 9.25
CA GLU A 101 -24.46 -14.42 9.14
C GLU A 101 -24.37 -13.63 10.44
N GLY A 102 -24.23 -14.35 11.55
CA GLY A 102 -24.11 -13.77 12.89
C GLY A 102 -22.66 -13.71 13.39
N GLU A 103 -21.71 -14.36 12.72
CA GLU A 103 -20.34 -14.52 13.26
C GLU A 103 -19.21 -14.25 12.26
N THR A 104 -19.50 -13.77 11.05
CA THR A 104 -18.47 -13.52 10.01
C THR A 104 -18.18 -12.05 9.73
N GLU A 105 -19.06 -11.12 10.09
CA GLU A 105 -18.85 -9.69 9.86
C GLU A 105 -17.92 -9.04 10.92
N GLU A 106 -17.87 -9.59 12.14
CA GLU A 106 -16.98 -9.09 13.20
C GLU A 106 -15.48 -9.34 12.94
N ARG A 107 -15.13 -10.24 12.00
CA ARG A 107 -13.72 -10.57 11.71
C ARG A 107 -13.02 -9.65 10.71
N PHE A 108 -13.74 -8.74 10.04
CA PHE A 108 -13.22 -7.98 8.90
C PHE A 108 -12.97 -6.48 9.15
N HIS A 109 -13.06 -6.01 10.40
CA HIS A 109 -12.70 -4.64 10.75
C HIS A 109 -11.30 -4.55 11.37
N ARG A 110 -10.27 -5.07 10.69
CA ARG A 110 -8.90 -4.72 11.06
C ARG A 110 -8.63 -3.29 10.61
N LEU A 111 -8.28 -2.44 11.57
CA LEU A 111 -7.91 -1.07 11.30
C LEU A 111 -6.57 -1.04 10.56
N LEU A 112 -6.61 -0.58 9.32
CA LEU A 112 -5.41 -0.31 8.53
C LEU A 112 -4.88 1.05 8.95
N ARG A 113 -3.66 1.08 9.51
CA ARG A 113 -3.00 2.33 9.90
C ARG A 113 -1.95 2.66 8.86
N GLY A 114 -2.30 3.57 7.95
CA GLY A 114 -1.37 4.11 6.96
C GLY A 114 -0.52 5.20 7.62
N VAL A 115 0.79 5.00 7.72
CA VAL A 115 1.73 6.02 8.19
C VAL A 115 2.32 6.73 6.99
N SER A 116 1.94 7.99 6.77
CA SER A 116 2.55 8.83 5.73
C SER A 116 3.58 9.76 6.36
N GLY A 117 4.85 9.41 6.17
CA GLY A 117 6.00 10.04 6.83
C GLY A 117 6.81 11.00 5.95
N ARG A 118 6.24 11.53 4.86
CA ARG A 118 6.95 12.48 3.97
C ARG A 118 6.22 13.82 3.90
N ALA A 119 6.20 14.58 5.00
CA ALA A 119 5.84 16.00 4.95
C ALA A 119 7.02 16.85 5.43
N ALA A 120 8.15 16.81 4.72
CA ALA A 120 9.29 17.71 4.97
C ALA A 120 8.92 19.15 4.64
N LEU A 121 8.89 20.00 5.67
CA LEU A 121 8.48 21.39 5.58
C LEU A 121 9.48 22.29 6.32
N ARG A 122 10.24 23.06 5.54
CA ARG A 122 11.02 24.19 6.03
C ARG A 122 10.19 25.47 5.83
N PRO A 123 10.25 26.46 6.73
CA PRO A 123 9.69 27.80 6.52
C PRO A 123 10.26 28.57 5.30
N ALA A 124 11.29 28.04 4.64
CA ALA A 124 11.89 28.60 3.42
C ALA A 124 11.88 27.62 2.23
N ALA A 125 11.22 26.46 2.34
CA ALA A 125 11.02 25.53 1.23
C ALA A 125 9.87 24.57 1.56
N ALA A 126 8.63 25.03 1.43
CA ALA A 126 7.52 24.13 1.15
C ALA A 126 7.86 23.36 -0.13
N ARG A 127 7.66 22.04 -0.15
CA ARG A 127 7.74 21.28 -1.40
C ARG A 127 6.53 21.71 -2.24
N PRO A 128 6.70 22.32 -3.44
CA PRO A 128 5.56 22.90 -4.16
C PRO A 128 4.44 21.91 -4.47
N VAL A 129 4.79 20.63 -4.61
CA VAL A 129 3.85 19.56 -4.93
C VAL A 129 3.17 18.94 -3.71
N GLN A 130 3.53 19.31 -2.48
CA GLN A 130 3.05 18.65 -1.26
C GLN A 130 1.52 18.55 -1.20
N LYS A 131 0.82 19.67 -1.42
CA LYS A 131 -0.65 19.70 -1.39
C LYS A 131 -1.22 18.75 -2.44
N ALA A 132 -0.69 18.76 -3.66
CA ALA A 132 -1.13 17.87 -4.73
C ALA A 132 -0.91 16.38 -4.39
N GLU A 133 0.23 16.03 -3.81
CA GLU A 133 0.55 14.65 -3.39
C GLU A 133 -0.40 14.16 -2.29
N LEU A 134 -0.66 15.01 -1.30
CA LEU A 134 -1.60 14.68 -0.22
C LEU A 134 -3.05 14.61 -0.69
N VAL A 135 -3.46 15.45 -1.65
CA VAL A 135 -4.81 15.41 -2.25
C VAL A 135 -5.04 14.08 -2.97
N ARG A 136 -4.15 13.67 -3.87
CA ARG A 136 -4.35 12.40 -4.61
C ARG A 136 -4.26 11.18 -3.70
N LEU A 137 -3.42 11.24 -2.67
CA LEU A 137 -3.32 10.17 -1.68
C LEU A 137 -4.60 10.11 -0.85
N SER A 138 -5.09 11.23 -0.31
CA SER A 138 -6.31 11.26 0.50
C SER A 138 -7.54 10.78 -0.28
N GLN A 139 -7.66 11.17 -1.56
CA GLN A 139 -8.70 10.68 -2.46
C GLN A 139 -8.63 9.16 -2.66
N THR A 140 -7.44 8.58 -2.74
CA THR A 140 -7.27 7.12 -2.80
C THR A 140 -7.68 6.46 -1.49
N LEU A 141 -7.23 7.01 -0.35
CA LEU A 141 -7.49 6.45 0.98
C LEU A 141 -8.97 6.55 1.38
N LEU A 142 -9.71 7.54 0.86
CA LEU A 142 -11.15 7.71 1.09
C LEU A 142 -11.96 6.47 0.67
N HIS A 143 -11.47 5.69 -0.29
CA HIS A 143 -12.11 4.47 -0.76
C HIS A 143 -11.77 3.23 0.09
N VAL A 144 -10.88 3.34 1.06
CA VAL A 144 -10.41 2.20 1.87
C VAL A 144 -11.20 2.12 3.17
N ARG A 145 -11.95 1.04 3.34
CA ARG A 145 -12.75 0.81 4.57
C ARG A 145 -11.84 0.51 5.76
N ALA A 146 -12.27 0.98 6.93
CA ALA A 146 -11.58 0.79 8.21
C ALA A 146 -10.10 1.17 8.15
N LEU A 147 -9.83 2.37 7.64
CA LEU A 147 -8.50 2.96 7.57
C LEU A 147 -8.39 4.16 8.53
N HIS A 148 -7.24 4.26 9.19
CA HIS A 148 -6.84 5.41 10.00
C HIS A 148 -5.52 5.96 9.48
N TRP A 149 -5.53 7.19 8.98
CA TRP A 149 -4.38 7.82 8.37
C TRP A 149 -3.54 8.57 9.41
N VAL A 150 -2.33 8.10 9.68
CA VAL A 150 -1.37 8.78 10.55
C VAL A 150 -0.44 9.62 9.68
N VAL A 151 -0.63 10.94 9.71
CA VAL A 151 0.22 11.87 8.97
C VAL A 151 1.20 12.51 9.93
N VAL A 152 2.49 12.42 9.60
CA VAL A 152 3.56 12.98 10.42
C VAL A 152 4.34 14.01 9.61
N GLU A 153 4.18 15.28 9.97
CA GLU A 153 4.93 16.38 9.38
C GLU A 153 6.37 16.40 9.88
N ASP A 154 7.31 16.50 8.95
CA ASP A 154 8.68 16.94 9.22
C ASP A 154 8.71 18.47 9.35
N ALA A 155 8.18 18.92 10.48
CA ALA A 155 8.08 20.31 10.89
C ALA A 155 8.08 20.41 12.43
N ALA A 156 8.53 21.55 12.96
CA ALA A 156 8.56 21.82 14.40
C ALA A 156 7.15 21.94 15.01
N ALA A 157 6.16 22.32 14.20
CA ALA A 157 4.75 22.38 14.56
C ALA A 157 3.86 21.96 13.37
N PRO A 158 2.62 21.51 13.64
CA PRO A 158 1.64 21.25 12.58
C PRO A 158 1.38 22.49 11.72
N THR A 159 1.25 22.31 10.40
CA THR A 159 0.97 23.41 9.47
C THR A 159 -0.51 23.57 9.20
N ALA A 160 -0.95 24.81 8.95
CA ALA A 160 -2.34 25.11 8.59
C ALA A 160 -2.78 24.38 7.30
N LEU A 161 -1.86 24.27 6.32
CA LEU A 161 -2.13 23.56 5.06
C LEU A 161 -2.47 22.09 5.30
N VAL A 162 -1.63 21.37 6.04
CA VAL A 162 -1.85 19.94 6.27
C VAL A 162 -3.05 19.73 7.19
N GLY A 163 -3.21 20.54 8.23
CA GLY A 163 -4.36 20.49 9.12
C GLY A 163 -5.69 20.71 8.38
N GLY A 164 -5.75 21.73 7.51
CA GLY A 164 -6.92 22.02 6.69
C GLY A 164 -7.23 20.92 5.68
N LEU A 165 -6.20 20.39 4.99
CA LEU A 165 -6.37 19.27 4.05
C LEU A 165 -6.91 18.02 4.76
N LEU A 166 -6.35 17.67 5.91
CA LEU A 166 -6.80 16.49 6.68
C LEU A 166 -8.23 16.66 7.16
N ALA A 167 -8.59 17.82 7.71
CA ALA A 167 -9.95 18.13 8.13
C ALA A 167 -10.97 18.04 6.99
N ALA A 168 -10.58 18.47 5.77
CA ALA A 168 -11.44 18.41 4.59
C ALA A 168 -11.44 17.03 3.88
N SER A 169 -10.52 16.13 4.23
CA SER A 169 -10.30 14.88 3.49
C SER A 169 -11.42 13.83 3.64
N GLY A 170 -12.16 13.87 4.74
CA GLY A 170 -13.13 12.83 5.10
C GLY A 170 -12.52 11.49 5.55
N VAL A 171 -11.18 11.37 5.59
CA VAL A 171 -10.47 10.16 6.03
C VAL A 171 -10.20 10.27 7.54
N PRO A 172 -10.53 9.28 8.39
CA PRO A 172 -10.15 9.29 9.80
C PRO A 172 -8.64 9.41 9.95
N PHE A 173 -8.15 10.35 10.76
CA PHE A 173 -6.73 10.66 10.81
C PHE A 173 -6.19 10.95 12.22
N THR A 174 -4.87 10.89 12.34
CA THR A 174 -4.12 11.53 13.42
C THR A 174 -3.01 12.37 12.80
N HIS A 175 -2.95 13.62 13.21
CA HIS A 175 -1.96 14.58 12.73
C HIS A 175 -0.87 14.74 13.78
N LEU A 176 0.34 14.33 13.43
CA LEU A 176 1.54 14.43 14.26
C LEU A 176 2.59 15.30 13.54
N ASN A 177 3.61 15.69 14.26
CA ASN A 177 4.78 16.34 13.71
C ASN A 177 6.04 15.93 14.49
N VAL A 178 7.18 15.94 13.81
CA VAL A 178 8.51 15.86 14.39
C VAL A 178 9.51 16.38 13.37
N GLU A 179 10.30 17.38 13.77
CA GLU A 179 11.35 17.93 12.91
C GLU A 179 12.52 16.95 12.78
N THR A 180 12.97 16.70 11.55
CA THR A 180 14.23 16.00 11.31
C THR A 180 15.42 16.87 11.75
N PRO A 181 16.34 16.35 12.59
CA PRO A 181 17.50 17.10 13.05
C PRO A 181 18.33 17.69 11.90
N PRO A 182 18.85 18.92 12.00
CA PRO A 182 19.59 19.59 10.93
C PRO A 182 20.76 18.75 10.39
N GLU A 183 21.42 17.97 11.25
CA GLU A 183 22.58 17.13 10.92
C GLU A 183 22.18 15.97 10.02
N ARG A 184 20.90 15.59 10.00
CA ARG A 184 20.32 14.50 9.19
C ARG A 184 19.57 15.03 7.96
N ARG A 185 19.32 16.34 7.88
CA ARG A 185 18.71 16.98 6.71
C ARG A 185 19.68 16.99 5.52
N ARG A 186 19.11 17.01 4.32
CA ARG A 186 19.88 17.20 3.08
C ARG A 186 20.33 18.64 2.97
N ARG A 187 21.56 18.83 2.51
CA ARG A 187 22.12 20.12 2.17
C ARG A 187 21.81 20.46 0.70
N PRO A 188 21.74 21.75 0.34
CA PRO A 188 21.66 22.14 -1.07
C PRO A 188 22.82 21.51 -1.86
N GLY A 189 22.50 20.83 -2.97
CA GLY A 189 23.49 20.10 -3.77
C GLY A 189 23.67 18.62 -3.40
N ASP A 190 23.16 18.17 -2.24
CA ASP A 190 23.20 16.75 -1.90
C ASP A 190 22.37 15.93 -2.90
N PRO A 191 22.89 14.79 -3.39
CA PRO A 191 22.13 13.91 -4.24
C PRO A 191 20.83 13.43 -3.57
N PRO A 192 19.73 13.25 -4.33
CA PRO A 192 18.44 12.84 -3.78
C PRO A 192 18.38 11.47 -3.10
N TRP A 193 19.49 10.75 -2.97
CA TRP A 193 19.60 9.42 -2.37
C TRP A 193 20.62 9.37 -1.22
N LEU A 194 21.30 10.49 -0.91
CA LEU A 194 22.41 10.50 0.05
C LEU A 194 21.94 10.23 1.49
N ARG A 195 20.84 10.88 1.90
CA ARG A 195 20.28 10.76 3.25
C ARG A 195 18.85 10.22 3.20
N PRO A 196 18.51 9.21 4.01
CA PRO A 196 17.13 8.72 4.10
C PRO A 196 16.22 9.85 4.61
N ARG A 197 14.96 9.84 4.15
CA ARG A 197 13.94 10.83 4.54
C ARG A 197 12.83 10.13 5.30
N GLY A 198 12.16 10.86 6.19
CA GLY A 198 10.99 10.34 6.90
C GLY A 198 11.31 9.40 8.06
N VAL A 199 12.58 9.26 8.48
CA VAL A 199 12.95 8.27 9.51
C VAL A 199 12.36 8.65 10.87
N GLU A 200 12.59 9.89 11.32
CA GLU A 200 12.04 10.39 12.58
C GLU A 200 10.51 10.37 12.57
N GLN A 201 9.92 10.69 11.42
CA GLN A 201 8.48 10.76 11.22
C GLN A 201 7.83 9.38 11.35
N ARG A 202 8.40 8.35 10.70
CA ARG A 202 7.95 6.97 10.86
C ARG A 202 8.14 6.48 12.30
N ASN A 203 9.27 6.81 12.94
CA ASN A 203 9.52 6.45 14.34
C ASN A 203 8.56 7.16 15.32
N ARG A 204 8.18 8.42 15.05
CA ARG A 204 7.19 9.15 15.83
C ARG A 204 5.80 8.53 15.73
N ALA A 205 5.42 8.02 14.55
CA ALA A 205 4.20 7.24 14.37
C ALA A 205 4.27 5.90 15.12
N LEU A 206 5.39 5.17 15.03
CA LEU A 206 5.61 3.94 15.79
C LEU A 206 5.48 4.17 17.31
N GLN A 207 6.06 5.26 17.80
CA GLN A 207 5.94 5.68 19.19
C GLN A 207 4.47 5.95 19.56
N TRP A 208 3.76 6.76 18.76
CA TRP A 208 2.35 7.05 19.01
C TRP A 208 1.48 5.78 19.04
N LEU A 209 1.75 4.82 18.15
CA LEU A 209 1.05 3.53 18.15
C LEU A 209 1.30 2.77 19.47
N ARG A 210 2.53 2.77 19.97
CA ARG A 210 2.87 2.11 21.25
C ARG A 210 2.25 2.78 22.46
N GLU A 211 2.12 4.10 22.42
CA GLU A 211 1.55 4.90 23.51
C GLU A 211 0.02 4.84 23.56
N THR A 212 -0.65 4.65 22.41
CA THR A 212 -2.10 4.84 22.30
C THR A 212 -2.90 3.57 22.01
N ARG A 213 -2.23 2.45 21.74
CA ARG A 213 -2.90 1.20 21.33
C ARG A 213 -2.78 0.15 22.42
N ALA A 214 -3.85 -0.61 22.58
CA ALA A 214 -3.86 -1.69 23.55
C ALA A 214 -2.98 -2.85 23.06
N PRO A 215 -2.22 -3.51 23.96
CA PRO A 215 -1.58 -4.78 23.63
C PRO A 215 -2.61 -5.77 23.06
N GLY A 216 -2.30 -6.39 21.92
CA GLY A 216 -3.19 -7.34 21.26
C GLY A 216 -4.29 -6.72 20.37
N GLU A 217 -4.39 -5.39 20.28
CA GLU A 217 -5.30 -4.72 19.33
C GLU A 217 -5.06 -5.22 17.90
N SER A 218 -6.12 -5.70 17.24
CA SER A 218 -6.04 -6.18 15.86
C SER A 218 -5.89 -5.02 14.90
N GLY A 219 -4.90 -5.10 14.02
CA GLY A 219 -4.65 -4.07 13.02
C GLY A 219 -3.42 -4.38 12.20
N VAL A 220 -3.18 -3.56 11.19
CA VAL A 220 -2.01 -3.65 10.32
C VAL A 220 -1.46 -2.26 10.11
N VAL A 221 -0.14 -2.13 10.17
CA VAL A 221 0.59 -0.88 9.96
C VAL A 221 1.28 -0.94 8.62
N TYR A 222 1.03 0.07 7.78
CA TYR A 222 1.63 0.20 6.46
C TYR A 222 2.31 1.57 6.31
N PHE A 223 3.56 1.58 5.86
CA PHE A 223 4.32 2.82 5.67
C PHE A 223 4.15 3.31 4.23
N ALA A 224 3.25 4.29 4.06
CA ALA A 224 2.82 4.80 2.76
C ALA A 224 3.39 6.20 2.52
N ASP A 225 4.45 6.28 1.72
CA ASP A 225 5.03 7.55 1.30
C ASP A 225 4.08 8.37 0.41
N ASP A 226 4.16 9.71 0.50
CA ASP A 226 3.23 10.66 -0.13
C ASP A 226 3.27 10.62 -1.66
N ASP A 227 4.43 10.33 -2.25
CA ASP A 227 4.71 10.40 -3.69
C ASP A 227 4.46 9.08 -4.46
N ASN A 228 4.16 7.99 -3.75
CA ASN A 228 3.91 6.67 -4.31
C ASN A 228 2.47 6.54 -4.84
N THR A 229 2.22 5.51 -5.65
CA THR A 229 0.89 5.20 -6.22
C THR A 229 0.40 3.84 -5.73
N TYR A 230 -0.84 3.78 -5.25
CA TYR A 230 -1.40 2.61 -4.56
C TYR A 230 -2.69 2.15 -5.23
N SER A 231 -2.79 0.86 -5.55
CA SER A 231 -4.05 0.24 -5.94
C SER A 231 -4.93 -0.01 -4.72
N LEU A 232 -6.25 0.16 -4.85
CA LEU A 232 -7.20 -0.20 -3.78
C LEU A 232 -7.08 -1.67 -3.36
N ARG A 233 -6.73 -2.56 -4.31
CA ARG A 233 -6.54 -4.00 -4.05
C ARG A 233 -5.41 -4.27 -3.04
N LEU A 234 -4.40 -3.41 -2.98
CA LEU A 234 -3.29 -3.57 -2.04
C LEU A 234 -3.76 -3.55 -0.58
N PHE A 235 -4.73 -2.69 -0.26
CA PHE A 235 -5.24 -2.54 1.09
C PHE A 235 -6.02 -3.78 1.55
N GLU A 236 -6.68 -4.48 0.63
CA GLU A 236 -7.33 -5.76 0.93
C GLU A 236 -6.32 -6.90 1.14
N GLU A 237 -5.25 -6.94 0.34
CA GLU A 237 -4.17 -7.92 0.51
C GLU A 237 -3.53 -7.83 1.91
N MET A 238 -3.22 -6.62 2.36
CA MET A 238 -2.53 -6.41 3.64
C MET A 238 -3.44 -6.59 4.86
N ARG A 239 -4.77 -6.47 4.73
CA ARG A 239 -5.73 -6.51 5.85
C ARG A 239 -5.63 -7.79 6.68
N SER A 240 -5.22 -8.90 6.06
CA SER A 240 -5.10 -10.21 6.71
C SER A 240 -3.79 -10.47 7.45
N THR A 241 -2.81 -9.55 7.37
CA THR A 241 -1.43 -9.73 7.89
C THR A 241 -1.41 -10.06 9.38
N ARG A 242 -0.68 -11.11 9.77
CA ARG A 242 -0.48 -11.51 11.18
C ARG A 242 0.91 -11.13 11.68
N GLY A 243 1.94 -11.46 10.90
CA GLY A 243 3.34 -11.12 11.13
C GLY A 243 3.77 -9.96 10.24
N VAL A 244 4.53 -10.25 9.19
CA VAL A 244 4.94 -9.27 8.18
C VAL A 244 4.55 -9.78 6.80
N ALA A 245 3.70 -9.03 6.11
CA ALA A 245 3.28 -9.32 4.74
C ALA A 245 4.17 -8.60 3.73
N VAL A 246 4.41 -9.22 2.58
CA VAL A 246 5.28 -8.70 1.51
C VAL A 246 4.67 -8.88 0.12
N TRP A 247 5.03 -7.99 -0.80
CA TRP A 247 4.55 -7.99 -2.19
C TRP A 247 5.52 -7.27 -3.14
N PRO A 248 5.33 -7.43 -4.46
CA PRO A 248 6.10 -6.70 -5.47
C PRO A 248 5.85 -5.19 -5.44
N VAL A 249 6.89 -4.42 -5.70
CA VAL A 249 6.83 -2.96 -5.85
C VAL A 249 7.32 -2.59 -7.25
N GLY A 250 6.53 -1.81 -7.99
CA GLY A 250 6.87 -1.35 -9.32
C GLY A 250 7.79 -0.13 -9.33
N LEU A 251 8.60 0.01 -10.39
CA LEU A 251 9.45 1.17 -10.68
C LEU A 251 10.42 1.53 -9.54
N VAL A 252 11.07 0.51 -8.96
CA VAL A 252 11.93 0.64 -7.79
C VAL A 252 13.27 -0.08 -8.00
N GLY A 253 14.31 0.32 -7.26
CA GLY A 253 15.62 -0.33 -7.33
C GLY A 253 16.33 -0.22 -8.68
N GLY A 254 15.86 0.67 -9.58
CA GLY A 254 16.33 0.73 -10.97
C GLY A 254 15.74 -0.36 -11.88
N LEU A 255 14.71 -1.06 -11.43
CA LEU A 255 14.06 -2.16 -12.14
C LEU A 255 12.60 -1.81 -12.48
N ARG A 256 12.00 -2.60 -13.39
CA ARG A 256 10.56 -2.55 -13.64
C ARG A 256 9.75 -2.87 -12.39
N PHE A 257 10.25 -3.81 -11.59
CA PHE A 257 9.75 -4.14 -10.26
C PHE A 257 10.83 -4.90 -9.46
N GLU A 258 10.76 -4.79 -8.14
CA GLU A 258 11.39 -5.72 -7.20
C GLU A 258 10.32 -6.60 -6.57
N ARG A 259 10.65 -7.85 -6.25
CA ARG A 259 9.68 -8.77 -5.64
C ARG A 259 10.31 -9.86 -4.76
N PRO A 260 9.59 -10.38 -3.77
CA PRO A 260 9.90 -11.68 -3.18
C PRO A 260 9.79 -12.81 -4.21
N LEU A 261 10.68 -13.80 -4.09
CA LEU A 261 10.59 -15.08 -4.80
C LEU A 261 9.85 -16.06 -3.90
N VAL A 262 8.77 -16.66 -4.41
CA VAL A 262 7.86 -17.51 -3.64
C VAL A 262 7.81 -18.91 -4.23
N VAL A 263 7.99 -19.93 -3.38
CA VAL A 263 7.85 -21.36 -3.71
C VAL A 263 7.05 -22.03 -2.60
N GLY A 264 6.01 -22.78 -2.96
CA GLY A 264 5.15 -23.46 -1.97
C GLY A 264 4.50 -22.52 -0.95
N GLY A 265 4.19 -21.28 -1.36
CA GLY A 265 3.60 -20.25 -0.48
C GLY A 265 4.59 -19.64 0.54
N ARG A 266 5.89 -19.88 0.39
CA ARG A 266 6.95 -19.33 1.26
C ARG A 266 7.94 -18.50 0.48
N VAL A 267 8.46 -17.44 1.10
CA VAL A 267 9.53 -16.63 0.52
C VAL A 267 10.85 -17.42 0.60
N VAL A 268 11.52 -17.58 -0.54
CA VAL A 268 12.78 -18.32 -0.68
C VAL A 268 13.95 -17.44 -1.14
N GLY A 269 13.67 -16.18 -1.48
CA GLY A 269 14.66 -15.22 -1.96
C GLY A 269 14.00 -13.96 -2.49
N PHE A 270 14.76 -13.13 -3.19
CA PHE A 270 14.28 -11.85 -3.71
C PHE A 270 14.81 -11.58 -5.11
N HIS A 271 13.96 -10.98 -5.95
CA HIS A 271 14.33 -10.40 -7.22
C HIS A 271 14.63 -8.91 -7.02
N THR A 272 15.92 -8.61 -6.87
CA THR A 272 16.49 -7.27 -6.71
C THR A 272 17.87 -7.23 -7.36
N ALA A 273 18.31 -6.06 -7.81
CA ALA A 273 19.66 -5.86 -8.34
C ALA A 273 20.53 -5.01 -7.41
N TRP A 274 19.92 -4.11 -6.63
CA TRP A 274 20.64 -3.15 -5.82
C TRP A 274 20.79 -3.64 -4.38
N LYS A 275 22.05 -3.91 -4.00
CA LYS A 275 22.42 -4.48 -2.69
C LYS A 275 21.59 -5.73 -2.34
N PRO A 276 21.72 -6.81 -3.12
CA PRO A 276 20.97 -8.05 -2.88
C PRO A 276 21.34 -8.76 -1.57
N GLU A 277 22.50 -8.44 -0.99
CA GLU A 277 23.00 -8.97 0.28
C GLU A 277 22.25 -8.43 1.52
N ARG A 278 21.35 -7.46 1.34
CA ARG A 278 20.49 -6.96 2.42
C ARG A 278 19.63 -8.10 2.98
N PRO A 279 19.44 -8.20 4.32
CA PRO A 279 18.56 -9.22 4.90
C PRO A 279 17.12 -9.13 4.37
N PHE A 280 16.63 -7.91 4.15
CA PHE A 280 15.34 -7.64 3.54
C PHE A 280 15.54 -6.65 2.38
N PRO A 281 15.83 -7.13 1.16
CA PRO A 281 16.02 -6.28 0.00
C PRO A 281 14.66 -5.88 -0.58
N LEU A 282 13.90 -5.12 0.22
CA LEU A 282 12.57 -4.62 -0.08
C LEU A 282 12.59 -3.10 -0.04
N ASP A 283 11.64 -2.48 -0.74
CA ASP A 283 11.30 -1.07 -0.57
C ASP A 283 10.30 -0.89 0.58
N MET A 284 10.31 0.30 1.21
CA MET A 284 9.34 0.70 2.25
C MET A 284 7.88 0.38 1.89
N ALA A 285 7.48 0.56 0.63
CA ALA A 285 6.12 0.33 0.16
C ALA A 285 5.79 -1.16 -0.06
N GLY A 286 6.79 -2.05 0.06
CA GLY A 286 6.69 -3.48 -0.27
C GLY A 286 6.28 -4.40 0.87
N PHE A 287 6.00 -3.85 2.06
CA PHE A 287 5.61 -4.66 3.22
C PHE A 287 4.62 -3.96 4.15
N ALA A 288 3.89 -4.74 4.94
CA ALA A 288 3.12 -4.27 6.08
C ALA A 288 3.32 -5.16 7.31
N VAL A 289 3.09 -4.60 8.49
CA VAL A 289 3.36 -5.25 9.78
C VAL A 289 2.06 -5.39 10.57
N GLY A 290 1.79 -6.58 11.11
CA GLY A 290 0.70 -6.78 12.05
C GLY A 290 0.90 -5.93 13.30
N LEU A 291 -0.13 -5.15 13.68
CA LEU A 291 -0.07 -4.27 14.85
C LEU A 291 0.28 -5.05 16.14
N PRO A 292 -0.29 -6.24 16.42
CA PRO A 292 0.10 -7.02 17.60
C PRO A 292 1.60 -7.34 17.66
N LEU A 293 2.20 -7.73 16.53
CA LEU A 293 3.65 -8.02 16.45
C LEU A 293 4.48 -6.76 16.72
N LEU A 294 4.08 -5.64 16.13
CA LEU A 294 4.77 -4.37 16.29
C LEU A 294 4.76 -3.88 17.75
N LEU A 295 3.63 -4.04 18.45
CA LEU A 295 3.47 -3.70 19.87
C LEU A 295 4.26 -4.67 20.77
N ALA A 296 4.30 -5.96 20.42
CA ALA A 296 5.07 -6.97 21.15
C ALA A 296 6.60 -6.80 21.01
N ARG A 297 7.06 -6.02 20.02
CA ARG A 297 8.48 -5.72 19.77
C ARG A 297 8.77 -4.23 19.94
N PRO A 298 8.72 -3.67 21.17
CA PRO A 298 8.84 -2.22 21.39
C PRO A 298 10.21 -1.64 21.02
N ALA A 299 11.27 -2.47 20.97
CA ALA A 299 12.60 -2.05 20.55
C ALA A 299 12.73 -1.88 19.02
N ALA A 300 11.88 -2.54 18.21
CA ALA A 300 11.96 -2.50 16.76
C ALA A 300 11.63 -1.09 16.25
N ARG A 301 12.53 -0.45 15.53
CA ARG A 301 12.34 0.89 14.96
C ARG A 301 13.23 1.05 13.74
N PHE A 302 12.98 2.07 12.95
CA PHE A 302 13.91 2.45 11.90
C PHE A 302 15.17 3.04 12.53
N ASP A 303 16.34 2.53 12.15
CA ASP A 303 17.62 3.08 12.58
C ASP A 303 17.98 4.32 11.73
N PRO A 304 18.07 5.53 12.32
CA PRO A 304 18.47 6.74 11.60
C PRO A 304 19.92 6.71 11.10
N GLN A 305 20.74 5.80 11.63
CA GLN A 305 22.13 5.59 11.21
C GLN A 305 22.29 4.39 10.27
N ALA A 306 21.18 3.74 9.87
CA ALA A 306 21.23 2.62 8.94
C ALA A 306 21.97 3.01 7.65
N GLU A 307 22.81 2.09 7.17
CA GLU A 307 23.50 2.27 5.90
C GLU A 307 22.47 2.44 4.77
N ARG A 308 22.87 3.13 3.70
CA ARG A 308 21.99 3.37 2.56
C ARG A 308 21.42 2.04 2.03
N GLY A 309 20.09 1.93 2.06
CA GLY A 309 19.35 0.74 1.61
C GLY A 309 18.96 -0.25 2.70
N TYR A 310 19.48 -0.07 3.90
CA TYR A 310 19.24 -0.96 5.04
C TYR A 310 18.17 -0.42 6.00
N LEU A 311 17.46 0.66 5.64
CA LEU A 311 16.47 1.27 6.50
C LEU A 311 15.31 0.29 6.78
N GLU A 312 14.78 -0.34 5.73
CA GLU A 312 13.73 -1.36 5.82
C GLU A 312 14.22 -2.56 6.65
N SER A 313 15.44 -3.01 6.38
CA SER A 313 16.07 -4.11 7.11
C SER A 313 16.25 -3.80 8.61
N SER A 314 16.52 -2.54 8.98
CA SER A 314 16.69 -2.14 10.39
C SER A 314 15.42 -2.32 11.23
N LEU A 315 14.24 -2.07 10.65
CA LEU A 315 12.98 -2.34 11.30
C LEU A 315 12.66 -3.85 11.27
N LEU A 316 12.69 -4.45 10.08
CA LEU A 316 12.22 -5.82 9.86
C LEU A 316 13.06 -6.85 10.62
N GLY A 317 14.37 -6.65 10.74
CA GLY A 317 15.26 -7.52 11.52
C GLY A 317 14.95 -7.54 13.02
N GLY A 318 14.26 -6.52 13.55
CA GLY A 318 13.75 -6.52 14.92
C GLY A 318 12.38 -7.20 15.08
N LEU A 319 11.75 -7.63 13.98
CA LEU A 319 10.39 -8.17 13.95
C LEU A 319 10.33 -9.65 13.59
N VAL A 320 10.99 -10.04 12.49
CA VAL A 320 10.89 -11.37 11.88
C VAL A 320 12.19 -11.76 11.17
N SER A 321 12.32 -13.03 10.80
CA SER A 321 13.26 -13.52 9.80
C SER A 321 12.62 -13.56 8.39
N PRO A 322 13.41 -13.59 7.29
CA PRO A 322 12.85 -13.67 5.93
C PRO A 322 11.96 -14.88 5.66
N ALA A 323 12.18 -15.99 6.38
CA ALA A 323 11.39 -17.22 6.23
C ALA A 323 9.96 -17.11 6.82
N GLU A 324 9.72 -16.12 7.68
CA GLU A 324 8.43 -15.87 8.34
C GLU A 324 7.56 -14.86 7.57
N LEU A 325 8.05 -14.33 6.44
CA LEU A 325 7.31 -13.38 5.63
C LEU A 325 6.08 -14.04 4.98
N GLU A 326 4.94 -13.33 5.03
CA GLU A 326 3.69 -13.73 4.40
C GLU A 326 3.60 -13.16 2.97
N PRO A 327 3.78 -13.98 1.90
CA PRO A 327 3.63 -13.48 0.54
C PRO A 327 2.17 -13.14 0.26
N LYS A 328 1.93 -11.93 -0.28
CA LYS A 328 0.62 -11.46 -0.77
C LYS A 328 0.67 -11.23 -2.28
N ALA A 329 -0.37 -10.59 -2.83
CA ALA A 329 -0.47 -10.20 -4.23
C ALA A 329 -0.27 -11.41 -5.16
N ASP A 330 -1.05 -12.46 -4.89
CA ASP A 330 -1.03 -13.73 -5.63
C ASP A 330 0.36 -14.35 -5.68
N ASN A 331 0.90 -14.70 -4.51
CA ASN A 331 2.28 -15.22 -4.34
C ASN A 331 3.35 -14.32 -4.98
N CYS A 332 3.19 -13.01 -4.81
CA CYS A 332 4.09 -11.99 -5.33
C CYS A 332 4.23 -12.00 -6.86
N THR A 333 3.15 -12.29 -7.57
CA THR A 333 3.09 -12.23 -9.05
C THR A 333 2.43 -10.95 -9.57
N GLN A 334 1.75 -10.19 -8.71
CA GLN A 334 1.03 -8.97 -9.08
C GLN A 334 1.66 -7.72 -8.47
N VAL A 335 1.86 -6.67 -9.27
CA VAL A 335 2.30 -5.34 -8.79
C VAL A 335 1.07 -4.50 -8.46
N LEU A 336 0.91 -4.14 -7.19
CA LEU A 336 -0.24 -3.37 -6.68
C LEU A 336 0.16 -1.99 -6.11
N VAL A 337 1.46 -1.69 -6.11
CA VAL A 337 2.04 -0.43 -5.64
C VAL A 337 3.23 -0.04 -6.51
N TRP A 338 3.42 1.26 -6.73
CA TRP A 338 4.51 1.80 -7.54
C TRP A 338 5.23 2.91 -6.79
N HIS A 339 6.57 2.85 -6.80
CA HIS A 339 7.43 3.88 -6.22
C HIS A 339 7.57 5.07 -7.20
N THR A 340 6.47 5.75 -7.49
CA THR A 340 6.44 6.96 -8.31
C THR A 340 7.14 8.13 -7.62
N ARG A 341 7.59 9.11 -8.42
CA ARG A 341 8.14 10.38 -7.93
C ARG A 341 7.68 11.50 -8.84
N THR A 342 7.15 12.56 -8.25
CA THR A 342 6.77 13.77 -8.99
C THR A 342 8.00 14.59 -9.34
N GLU A 343 8.09 15.03 -10.59
CA GLU A 343 9.14 15.94 -11.03
C GLU A 343 9.12 17.26 -10.24
N LYS A 344 10.29 17.90 -10.09
CA LYS A 344 10.36 19.22 -9.46
C LYS A 344 9.76 20.27 -10.41
N PRO A 345 8.75 21.05 -9.99
CA PRO A 345 8.21 22.12 -10.82
C PRO A 345 9.27 23.14 -11.22
N LYS A 346 9.20 23.62 -12.46
CA LYS A 346 10.07 24.68 -12.97
C LYS A 346 9.43 26.04 -12.63
N LEU A 347 9.97 26.72 -11.63
CA LEU A 347 9.42 27.99 -11.10
C LEU A 347 10.21 29.23 -11.54
N ARG A 348 10.88 29.19 -12.69
CA ARG A 348 11.72 30.31 -13.17
C ARG A 348 10.92 31.59 -13.40
N GLN A 349 9.72 31.46 -13.96
CA GLN A 349 8.81 32.59 -14.20
C GLN A 349 8.28 33.18 -12.89
N GLU A 350 8.00 32.34 -11.90
CA GLU A 350 7.60 32.79 -10.56
C GLU A 350 8.73 33.59 -9.90
N GLU A 351 9.98 33.10 -9.96
CA GLU A 351 11.15 33.84 -9.48
C GLU A 351 11.33 35.21 -10.18
N GLN A 352 11.03 35.28 -11.48
CA GLN A 352 11.05 36.54 -12.23
C GLN A 352 9.95 37.49 -11.76
N LEU A 353 8.70 37.03 -11.69
CA LEU A 353 7.56 37.83 -11.24
C LEU A 353 7.74 38.35 -9.81
N GLN A 354 8.35 37.55 -8.92
CA GLN A 354 8.70 37.98 -7.57
C GLN A 354 9.69 39.15 -7.56
N ARG A 355 10.71 39.14 -8.44
CA ARG A 355 11.66 40.26 -8.57
C ARG A 355 10.99 41.53 -9.10
N GLU A 356 9.93 41.39 -9.89
CA GLU A 356 9.12 42.48 -10.41
C GLU A 356 8.04 42.98 -9.42
N GLY A 357 7.95 42.38 -8.23
CA GLY A 357 6.91 42.72 -7.24
C GLY A 357 5.50 42.25 -7.63
N ARG A 358 5.40 41.32 -8.58
CA ARG A 358 4.14 40.78 -9.14
C ARG A 358 4.07 39.25 -9.04
N GLY A 359 4.72 38.67 -8.02
CA GLY A 359 4.70 37.23 -7.75
C GLY A 359 3.29 36.71 -7.47
N SER A 360 3.15 35.39 -7.43
CA SER A 360 1.86 34.76 -7.10
C SER A 360 1.35 35.22 -5.73
N ASP A 361 0.03 35.42 -5.63
CA ASP A 361 -0.62 35.89 -4.40
C ASP A 361 -0.40 34.87 -3.27
N PRO A 362 0.31 35.22 -2.18
CA PRO A 362 0.58 34.30 -1.08
C PRO A 362 -0.67 33.90 -0.29
N HIS A 363 -1.81 34.58 -0.48
CA HIS A 363 -3.10 34.22 0.11
C HIS A 363 -3.84 33.14 -0.67
N ILE A 364 -3.44 32.86 -1.91
CA ILE A 364 -3.97 31.74 -2.68
C ILE A 364 -3.15 30.49 -2.31
N GLU A 365 -3.72 29.64 -1.46
CA GLU A 365 -3.03 28.47 -0.92
C GLU A 365 -2.71 27.43 -2.01
N ASP A 366 -1.46 27.45 -2.49
CA ASP A 366 -0.88 26.46 -3.39
C ASP A 366 0.21 25.61 -2.69
N GLN A 367 0.81 26.13 -1.62
CA GLN A 367 1.93 25.57 -0.89
C GLN A 367 1.82 25.88 0.61
N ALA A 368 2.54 25.12 1.43
CA ALA A 368 2.60 25.37 2.86
C ALA A 368 3.54 26.56 3.13
N GLY A 369 3.12 27.75 2.71
CA GLY A 369 3.75 29.00 3.08
C GLY A 369 3.42 29.31 4.54
N ALA A 370 4.46 29.53 5.34
CA ALA A 370 4.27 30.23 6.61
C ALA A 370 3.69 31.61 6.28
N ALA A 371 2.43 31.84 6.67
CA ALA A 371 1.89 33.18 6.74
C ALA A 371 2.82 33.97 7.67
N LYS A 372 3.76 34.75 7.09
CA LYS A 372 4.42 35.81 7.83
C LYS A 372 3.37 36.89 8.00
N GLY A 373 2.63 36.81 9.11
CA GLY A 373 1.91 37.95 9.63
C GLY A 373 2.90 39.11 9.78
N LYS A 374 2.60 40.21 9.10
CA LYS A 374 3.20 41.51 9.41
C LYS A 374 2.61 42.04 10.69
#